data_AF-A0A7C5KGX3-F1
#
_entry.id   AF-A0A7C5KGX3-F1
#
_cell.length_a   1.000
_cell.length_b   1.000
_cell.length_c   1.000
_cell.angle_alpha   90.00
_cell.angle_beta   90.00
_cell.angle_gamma   90.00
#
_symmetry.space_group_name_H-M   'P 1'
#
loop_
_entity.id
_entity.type
_entity.pdbx_description
1 polymer ?
#
loop_
_entity_poly.entity_id
_entity_poly.type
_entity_poly.pdbx_seq_one_letter_code
_entity_poly.pdbx_strand_id
1 'polypeptide(L)'
;LGSVALVALVEELEEKTTRNGDPYLLLKLTDLTGSCQAFLWSNAPSFMDRAEIRRGGVFRLGGEAKEGKGKISFHLRDFFLLSSPPGGREAEPLEGREWVERLLRKRVSFDIETVPLAGLEDLPAGLAEKIQGYAERDDGDAGKVMSLSPLFGQVVSLAVLDMDDPDNRVVLALPKQKELFPSRAKGGDPVAFLPNEAEILKAFWALASTCPLMVSFNGRRFDVPFLQVRSAVYGIPVPVDLLGPRYSKKGRPHLDLFDVVTAYGLMRGPASLDACCHAFGIPTPKAALDGSKVAGAYEEGRIREIALYNLADVEATRDLYFKLESTLLLRDS
;
A
#
# COMPACT_ATOMS: atom_id res chain seq x y z
N LEU A 1 23.47 -12.11 9.40
CA LEU A 1 22.73 -11.00 8.75
C LEU A 1 21.69 -11.66 7.87
N GLY A 2 20.40 -11.43 8.14
CA GLY A 2 19.30 -12.13 7.47
C GLY A 2 19.05 -11.62 6.04
N SER A 3 18.00 -12.13 5.40
CA SER A 3 17.50 -11.62 4.12
C SER A 3 17.13 -10.14 4.26
N VAL A 4 17.68 -9.30 3.40
CA VAL A 4 17.43 -7.86 3.34
C VAL A 4 17.00 -7.52 1.91
N ALA A 5 16.05 -6.59 1.77
CA ALA A 5 15.73 -5.98 0.48
C ALA A 5 16.18 -4.52 0.52
N LEU A 6 16.78 -4.05 -0.57
CA LEU A 6 17.20 -2.66 -0.73
C LEU A 6 16.77 -2.13 -2.09
N VAL A 7 16.55 -0.81 -2.16
CA VAL A 7 16.33 -0.10 -3.40
C VAL A 7 17.51 0.79 -3.68
N ALA A 8 18.13 0.57 -4.83
CA ALA A 8 19.36 1.26 -5.20
C ALA A 8 19.45 1.46 -6.72
N LEU A 9 20.14 2.53 -7.08
CA LEU A 9 20.62 2.77 -8.44
C LEU A 9 21.81 1.84 -8.72
N VAL A 10 21.83 1.21 -9.89
CA VAL A 10 23.02 0.52 -10.41
C VAL A 10 23.95 1.54 -11.06
N GLU A 11 24.95 2.00 -10.32
CA GLU A 11 25.91 3.00 -10.78
C GLU A 11 26.96 2.41 -11.74
N GLU A 12 27.41 1.19 -11.44
CA GLU A 12 28.37 0.42 -12.22
C GLU A 12 27.95 -1.06 -12.27
N LEU A 13 28.26 -1.73 -13.38
CA LEU A 13 27.92 -3.13 -13.64
C LEU A 13 29.02 -3.78 -14.48
N GLU A 14 29.55 -4.92 -14.03
CA GLU A 14 30.57 -5.71 -14.72
C GLU A 14 30.25 -7.21 -14.64
N GLU A 15 30.29 -7.92 -15.77
CA GLU A 15 30.31 -9.38 -15.77
C GLU A 15 31.72 -9.90 -15.50
N LYS A 16 31.84 -10.84 -14.57
CA LYS A 16 33.11 -11.43 -14.14
C LYS A 16 33.00 -12.93 -14.02
N THR A 17 34.15 -13.58 -13.89
CA THR A 17 34.26 -15.02 -13.73
C THR A 17 35.10 -15.33 -12.49
N THR A 18 34.69 -16.32 -11.70
CA THR A 18 35.50 -16.83 -10.58
C THR A 18 36.74 -17.56 -11.11
N ARG A 19 37.68 -17.89 -10.20
CA ARG A 19 38.85 -18.73 -10.54
C ARG A 19 38.47 -20.10 -11.09
N ASN A 20 37.26 -20.59 -10.76
CA ASN A 20 36.75 -21.89 -11.18
C ASN A 20 35.93 -21.83 -12.48
N GLY A 21 35.76 -20.65 -13.07
CA GLY A 21 35.02 -20.49 -14.33
C GLY A 21 33.54 -20.09 -14.15
N ASP A 22 33.05 -19.92 -12.92
CA ASP A 22 31.65 -19.56 -12.68
C ASP A 22 31.40 -18.07 -12.95
N PRO A 23 30.39 -17.70 -13.74
CA PRO A 23 30.10 -16.30 -14.02
C PRO A 23 29.38 -15.63 -12.82
N TYR A 24 29.59 -14.34 -12.65
CA TYR A 24 28.84 -13.51 -11.70
C TYR A 24 28.78 -12.06 -12.17
N LEU A 25 27.78 -11.32 -11.70
CA LEU A 25 27.64 -9.89 -11.93
C LEU A 25 28.15 -9.13 -10.71
N LEU A 26 29.08 -8.20 -10.91
CA LEU A 26 29.54 -7.25 -9.91
C LEU A 26 28.83 -5.91 -10.13
N LEU A 27 28.22 -5.39 -9.06
CA LEU A 27 27.45 -4.14 -9.08
C LEU A 27 28.02 -3.15 -8.07
N LYS A 28 27.96 -1.87 -8.42
CA LYS A 28 28.03 -0.76 -7.46
C LYS A 28 26.63 -0.19 -7.30
N LEU A 29 26.10 -0.28 -6.10
CA LEU A 29 24.75 0.15 -5.75
C LEU A 29 24.82 1.42 -4.92
N THR A 30 23.98 2.40 -5.26
CA THR A 30 23.95 3.69 -4.56
C THR A 30 22.51 4.07 -4.21
N ASP A 31 22.30 4.51 -2.97
CA ASP A 31 21.04 5.07 -2.47
C ASP A 31 21.28 6.45 -1.81
N LEU A 32 20.28 7.00 -1.11
CA LEU A 32 20.39 8.29 -0.42
C LEU A 32 21.34 8.28 0.79
N THR A 33 21.71 7.10 1.28
CA THR A 33 22.50 6.91 2.50
C THR A 33 23.96 6.55 2.21
N GLY A 34 24.26 6.05 1.01
CA GLY A 34 25.62 5.76 0.59
C GLY A 34 25.69 4.80 -0.60
N SER A 35 26.85 4.14 -0.73
CA SER A 35 27.08 3.13 -1.77
C SER A 35 27.66 1.84 -1.19
N CYS A 36 27.36 0.72 -1.85
CA CYS A 36 27.92 -0.58 -1.50
C CYS A 36 28.21 -1.43 -2.75
N GLN A 37 29.07 -2.44 -2.58
CA GLN A 37 29.33 -3.45 -3.60
C GLN A 37 28.32 -4.58 -3.49
N ALA A 38 27.86 -5.08 -4.63
CA ALA A 38 26.91 -6.17 -4.69
C ALA A 38 27.27 -7.24 -5.73
N PHE A 39 26.83 -8.46 -5.48
CA PHE A 39 27.20 -9.65 -6.25
C PHE A 39 25.95 -10.47 -6.59
N LEU A 40 25.73 -10.74 -7.88
CA LEU A 40 24.75 -11.73 -8.34
C LEU A 40 25.49 -12.94 -8.91
N TRP A 41 25.53 -14.03 -8.16
CA TRP A 41 26.27 -15.25 -8.49
C TRP A 41 25.49 -16.16 -9.45
N SER A 42 26.18 -16.98 -10.26
CA SER A 42 25.57 -17.92 -11.20
C SER A 42 24.56 -18.90 -10.60
N ASN A 43 24.69 -19.19 -9.31
CA ASN A 43 23.79 -20.08 -8.57
C ASN A 43 22.59 -19.35 -7.93
N ALA A 44 22.51 -18.02 -8.05
CA ALA A 44 21.35 -17.27 -7.58
C ALA A 44 20.14 -17.55 -8.51
N PRO A 45 18.92 -17.73 -7.97
CA PRO A 45 17.74 -18.05 -8.78
C PRO A 45 17.49 -17.06 -9.93
N SER A 46 17.72 -15.76 -9.70
CA SER A 46 17.51 -14.72 -10.71
C SER A 46 18.70 -14.50 -11.66
N PHE A 47 19.76 -15.31 -11.60
CA PHE A 47 20.94 -15.10 -12.45
C PHE A 47 20.61 -15.24 -13.95
N MET A 48 19.63 -16.06 -14.31
CA MET A 48 19.20 -16.22 -15.70
C MET A 48 18.68 -14.91 -16.30
N ASP A 49 18.07 -14.07 -15.47
CA ASP A 49 17.48 -12.79 -15.88
C ASP A 49 18.47 -11.63 -15.76
N ARG A 50 19.74 -11.87 -15.38
CA ARG A 50 20.75 -10.82 -15.14
C ARG A 50 20.90 -9.80 -16.27
N ALA A 51 20.52 -10.22 -17.49
CA ALA A 51 20.43 -9.36 -18.66
C ALA A 51 19.34 -8.29 -18.55
N GLU A 52 18.56 -8.18 -17.47
CA GLU A 52 17.68 -7.04 -17.21
C GLU A 52 18.36 -5.97 -16.36
N ILE A 53 19.43 -6.31 -15.65
CA ILE A 53 20.19 -5.35 -14.85
C ILE A 53 20.97 -4.43 -15.80
N ARG A 54 20.77 -3.13 -15.64
CA ARG A 54 21.36 -2.09 -16.50
C ARG A 54 21.90 -0.96 -15.64
N ARG A 55 23.07 -0.45 -16.04
CA ARG A 55 23.63 0.78 -15.49
C ARG A 55 22.61 1.92 -15.64
N GLY A 56 22.41 2.68 -14.57
CA GLY A 56 21.43 3.77 -14.52
C GLY A 56 20.02 3.32 -14.18
N GLY A 57 19.75 2.01 -14.09
CA GLY A 57 18.47 1.50 -13.62
C GLY A 57 18.39 1.52 -12.09
N VAL A 58 17.21 1.83 -11.57
CA VAL A 58 16.88 1.68 -10.15
C VAL A 58 16.21 0.34 -9.96
N PHE A 59 16.68 -0.46 -9.02
CA PHE A 59 16.19 -1.82 -8.77
C PHE A 59 15.82 -2.01 -7.31
N ARG A 60 14.80 -2.82 -7.06
CA ARG A 60 14.65 -3.52 -5.79
C ARG A 60 15.51 -4.78 -5.85
N LEU A 61 16.35 -4.98 -4.86
CA LEU A 61 17.38 -6.01 -4.81
C LEU A 61 17.20 -6.79 -3.50
N GLY A 62 16.75 -8.03 -3.60
CA GLY A 62 16.64 -8.94 -2.47
C GLY A 62 17.90 -9.79 -2.33
N GLY A 63 18.38 -9.98 -1.11
CA GLY A 63 19.65 -10.66 -0.88
C GLY A 63 20.10 -10.67 0.56
N GLU A 64 21.39 -10.89 0.77
CA GLU A 64 22.01 -10.94 2.09
C GLU A 64 23.18 -9.97 2.18
N ALA A 65 23.22 -9.15 3.23
CA ALA A 65 24.42 -8.41 3.57
C ALA A 65 25.46 -9.37 4.18
N LYS A 66 26.69 -9.35 3.66
CA LYS A 66 27.81 -10.12 4.16
C LYS A 66 28.94 -9.18 4.55
N GLU A 67 29.57 -9.45 5.68
CA GLU A 67 30.74 -8.72 6.13
C GLU A 67 31.99 -9.57 5.91
N GLY A 68 32.98 -9.02 5.22
CA GLY A 68 34.25 -9.69 4.95
C GLY A 68 35.40 -8.70 4.96
N LYS A 69 36.43 -8.98 5.75
CA LYS A 69 37.65 -8.14 5.87
C LYS A 69 37.35 -6.66 6.15
N GLY A 70 36.36 -6.39 7.00
CA GLY A 70 35.95 -5.03 7.38
C GLY A 70 35.17 -4.26 6.31
N LYS A 71 34.68 -4.92 5.25
CA LYS A 71 33.80 -4.34 4.24
C LYS A 71 32.47 -5.09 4.20
N ILE A 72 31.39 -4.34 4.01
CA ILE A 72 30.04 -4.88 3.80
C ILE A 72 29.80 -5.01 2.29
N SER A 73 29.34 -6.18 1.86
CA SER A 73 28.88 -6.45 0.50
C SER A 73 27.48 -7.04 0.51
N PHE A 74 26.74 -6.86 -0.58
CA PHE A 74 25.38 -7.37 -0.72
C PHE A 74 25.34 -8.52 -1.74
N HIS A 75 24.84 -9.68 -1.34
CA HIS A 75 24.74 -10.86 -2.21
C HIS A 75 23.30 -10.98 -2.69
N LEU A 76 23.06 -10.67 -3.96
CA LEU A 76 21.75 -10.67 -4.58
C LEU A 76 21.26 -12.11 -4.76
N ARG A 77 19.98 -12.30 -4.47
CA ARG A 77 19.20 -13.51 -4.72
C ARG A 77 18.16 -13.26 -5.83
N ASP A 78 17.53 -12.09 -5.78
CA ASP A 78 16.49 -11.64 -6.70
C ASP A 78 16.63 -10.13 -6.96
N PHE A 79 16.07 -9.66 -8.07
CA PHE A 79 16.03 -8.23 -8.40
C PHE A 79 14.79 -7.90 -9.22
N PHE A 80 14.41 -6.63 -9.21
CA PHE A 80 13.27 -6.13 -9.96
C PHE A 80 13.49 -4.69 -10.42
N LEU A 81 13.35 -4.42 -11.72
CA LEU A 81 13.52 -3.09 -12.30
C LEU A 81 12.40 -2.15 -11.86
N LEU A 82 12.77 -1.10 -11.12
CA LEU A 82 11.87 -0.06 -10.66
C LEU A 82 11.81 1.11 -11.66
N SER A 83 12.96 1.57 -12.17
CA SER A 83 13.05 2.66 -13.15
C SER A 83 14.18 2.42 -14.14
N SER A 84 13.95 2.72 -15.42
CA SER A 84 14.91 2.51 -16.52
C SER A 84 15.93 3.66 -16.63
N PRO A 85 17.12 3.42 -17.25
CA PRO A 85 18.13 4.47 -17.46
C PRO A 85 17.62 5.61 -18.35
N PRO A 86 18.16 6.85 -18.22
CA PRO A 86 17.76 7.99 -19.04
C PRO A 86 18.06 7.72 -20.53
N GLY A 87 17.02 7.59 -21.36
CA GLY A 87 17.14 7.29 -22.79
C GLY A 87 15.94 6.58 -23.44
N GLY A 88 15.04 6.01 -22.63
CA GLY A 88 13.69 5.65 -23.04
C GLY A 88 12.72 6.32 -22.07
N ARG A 89 11.88 7.23 -22.57
CA ARG A 89 10.85 8.05 -21.87
C ARG A 89 10.93 8.04 -20.34
N GLU A 90 11.32 9.17 -19.77
CA GLU A 90 11.26 9.47 -18.33
C GLU A 90 10.00 8.87 -17.69
N ALA A 91 10.19 7.91 -16.79
CA ALA A 91 9.28 7.79 -15.66
C ALA A 91 9.83 8.75 -14.62
N GLU A 92 9.20 9.91 -14.49
CA GLU A 92 9.28 10.75 -13.29
C GLU A 92 9.30 9.83 -12.05
N PRO A 93 10.16 10.08 -11.04
CA PRO A 93 10.08 9.35 -9.79
C PRO A 93 8.63 9.41 -9.28
N LEU A 94 7.96 8.26 -9.17
CA LEU A 94 6.67 8.21 -8.48
C LEU A 94 6.97 8.52 -7.01
N GLU A 95 6.66 9.73 -6.57
CA GLU A 95 6.84 10.12 -5.16
C GLU A 95 6.10 9.14 -4.24
N GLY A 96 6.64 8.88 -3.04
CA GLY A 96 6.06 7.95 -2.05
C GLY A 96 6.30 6.46 -2.34
N ARG A 97 7.04 6.12 -3.40
CA ARG A 97 7.34 4.73 -3.76
C ARG A 97 8.17 4.01 -2.73
N GLU A 98 9.05 4.68 -1.97
CA GLU A 98 9.89 4.07 -0.94
C GLU A 98 9.08 3.33 0.14
N TRP A 99 7.82 3.70 0.33
CA TRP A 99 6.92 3.11 1.32
C TRP A 99 6.28 1.80 0.86
N VAL A 100 6.08 1.66 -0.45
CA VAL A 100 5.27 0.60 -1.09
C VAL A 100 6.02 -0.16 -2.18
N GLU A 101 7.31 0.11 -2.39
CA GLU A 101 8.16 -0.46 -3.45
C GLU A 101 8.08 -1.98 -3.53
N ARG A 102 7.88 -2.61 -2.38
CA ARG A 102 7.84 -4.05 -2.23
C ARG A 102 6.56 -4.69 -2.72
N LEU A 103 5.50 -3.91 -2.89
CA LEU A 103 4.16 -4.33 -3.30
C LEU A 103 3.87 -4.05 -4.79
N LEU A 104 4.75 -3.32 -5.47
CA LEU A 104 4.53 -2.90 -6.85
C LEU A 104 4.42 -4.11 -7.78
N ARG A 105 3.49 -4.01 -8.73
CA ARG A 105 3.23 -5.02 -9.77
C ARG A 105 2.68 -6.37 -9.29
N LYS A 106 2.12 -6.43 -8.09
CA LYS A 106 1.41 -7.61 -7.55
C LYS A 106 -0.10 -7.36 -7.48
N ARG A 107 -0.89 -8.36 -7.05
CA ARG A 107 -2.28 -8.13 -6.66
C ARG A 107 -2.29 -7.71 -5.20
N VAL A 108 -2.90 -6.57 -4.91
CA VAL A 108 -2.87 -6.02 -3.55
C VAL A 108 -4.27 -5.77 -3.03
N SER A 109 -4.53 -6.15 -1.79
CA SER A 109 -5.68 -5.63 -1.06
C SER A 109 -5.29 -4.33 -0.36
N PHE A 110 -6.24 -3.40 -0.24
CA PHE A 110 -6.04 -2.13 0.44
C PHE A 110 -7.33 -1.65 1.11
N ASP A 111 -7.15 -0.82 2.13
CA ASP A 111 -8.23 -0.16 2.88
C ASP A 111 -7.68 1.11 3.57
N ILE A 112 -8.54 2.10 3.84
CA ILE A 112 -8.18 3.35 4.50
C ILE A 112 -8.99 3.62 5.76
N GLU A 113 -8.35 4.29 6.72
CA GLU A 113 -9.04 4.88 7.87
C GLU A 113 -9.00 6.39 7.83
N THR A 114 -10.13 7.00 8.17
CA THR A 114 -10.35 8.44 8.06
C THR A 114 -10.88 9.02 9.37
N VAL A 115 -10.50 10.25 9.66
CA VAL A 115 -10.98 11.02 10.82
C VAL A 115 -11.32 12.44 10.40
N PRO A 116 -12.02 13.23 11.22
CA PRO A 116 -12.26 14.64 10.93
C PRO A 116 -10.93 15.41 10.82
N LEU A 117 -10.83 16.32 9.86
CA LEU A 117 -9.67 17.19 9.67
C LEU A 117 -9.55 18.23 10.79
N ALA A 118 -10.70 18.68 11.32
CA ALA A 118 -10.82 19.68 12.36
C ALA A 118 -12.12 19.44 13.16
N GLY A 119 -12.28 20.15 14.28
CA GLY A 119 -13.54 20.15 15.03
C GLY A 119 -14.67 20.79 14.23
N LEU A 120 -15.92 20.47 14.58
CA LEU A 120 -17.09 21.11 13.97
C LEU A 120 -17.11 22.62 14.26
N GLU A 121 -16.63 22.99 15.45
CA GLU A 121 -16.47 24.35 15.95
C GLU A 121 -15.46 25.19 15.16
N ASP A 122 -14.53 24.53 14.46
CA ASP A 122 -13.51 25.19 13.64
C ASP A 122 -14.03 25.57 12.24
N LEU A 123 -15.24 25.10 11.87
CA LEU A 123 -15.83 25.35 10.57
C LEU A 123 -16.63 26.66 10.54
N PRO A 124 -16.74 27.32 9.36
CA PRO A 124 -17.68 28.42 9.17
C PRO A 124 -19.11 27.99 9.56
N ALA A 125 -19.84 28.87 10.26
CA ALA A 125 -21.15 28.55 10.84
C ALA A 125 -22.13 27.89 9.85
N GLY A 126 -22.22 28.38 8.61
CA GLY A 126 -23.11 27.82 7.60
C GLY A 126 -22.68 26.44 7.06
N LEU A 127 -21.42 26.04 7.22
CA LEU A 127 -20.95 24.67 6.94
C LEU A 127 -21.20 23.75 8.13
N ALA A 128 -20.92 24.23 9.35
CA ALA A 128 -21.20 23.51 10.58
C ALA A 128 -22.69 23.14 10.69
N GLU A 129 -23.59 24.08 10.41
CA GLU A 129 -25.05 23.85 10.39
C GLU A 129 -25.45 22.77 9.37
N LYS A 130 -24.85 22.78 8.17
CA LYS A 130 -25.12 21.76 7.15
C LYS A 130 -24.66 20.38 7.60
N ILE A 131 -23.46 20.27 8.17
CA ILE A 131 -22.93 19.00 8.69
C ILE A 131 -23.82 18.50 9.82
N GLN A 132 -24.25 19.38 10.73
CA GLN A 132 -25.18 19.04 11.79
C GLN A 132 -26.51 18.49 11.22
N GLY A 133 -27.06 19.12 10.18
CA GLY A 133 -28.26 18.62 9.52
C GLY A 133 -28.12 17.26 8.82
N TYR A 134 -26.90 16.87 8.41
CA TYR A 134 -26.61 15.51 7.97
C TYR A 134 -26.50 14.55 9.16
N ALA A 135 -25.82 14.96 10.23
CA ALA A 135 -25.62 14.16 11.43
C ALA A 135 -26.94 13.78 12.10
N GLU A 136 -27.91 14.70 12.15
CA GLU A 136 -29.26 14.43 12.68
C GLU A 136 -29.99 13.29 11.95
N ARG A 137 -29.57 12.94 10.73
CA ARG A 137 -30.12 11.82 9.95
C ARG A 137 -29.34 10.52 10.12
N ASP A 138 -28.17 10.57 10.76
CA ASP A 138 -27.23 9.47 10.92
C ASP A 138 -26.64 9.48 12.35
N ASP A 139 -27.46 9.02 13.31
CA ASP A 139 -27.13 8.84 14.74
C ASP A 139 -26.69 10.10 15.53
N GLY A 140 -26.76 11.29 14.93
CA GLY A 140 -26.40 12.56 15.56
C GLY A 140 -24.90 12.84 15.60
N ASP A 141 -24.07 12.03 14.94
CA ASP A 141 -22.61 12.12 15.03
C ASP A 141 -22.01 12.95 13.88
N ALA A 142 -21.77 14.22 14.14
CA ALA A 142 -21.13 15.12 13.19
C ALA A 142 -19.68 14.70 12.86
N GLY A 143 -18.97 14.10 13.82
CA GLY A 143 -17.61 13.60 13.61
C GLY A 143 -17.59 12.45 12.60
N LYS A 144 -18.55 11.52 12.69
CA LYS A 144 -18.75 10.45 11.70
C LYS A 144 -19.03 11.02 10.32
N VAL A 145 -19.96 11.97 10.20
CA VAL A 145 -20.28 12.62 8.91
C VAL A 145 -19.04 13.29 8.29
N MET A 146 -18.25 13.98 9.10
CA MET A 146 -17.02 14.64 8.64
C MET A 146 -15.95 13.63 8.23
N SER A 147 -15.78 12.56 9.00
CA SER A 147 -14.84 11.47 8.71
C SER A 147 -15.16 10.80 7.38
N LEU A 148 -16.45 10.63 7.06
CA LEU A 148 -16.90 9.98 5.82
C LEU A 148 -16.86 10.91 4.59
N SER A 149 -16.46 12.17 4.74
CA SER A 149 -16.37 13.14 3.65
C SER A 149 -14.93 13.53 3.36
N PRO A 150 -14.41 13.36 2.13
CA PRO A 150 -13.04 13.79 1.82
C PRO A 150 -12.82 15.31 1.86
N LEU A 151 -13.90 16.10 1.95
CA LEU A 151 -13.82 17.55 2.14
C LEU A 151 -13.58 17.95 3.59
N PHE A 152 -13.99 17.11 4.54
CA PHE A 152 -13.97 17.42 5.98
C PHE A 152 -13.17 16.42 6.81
N GLY A 153 -12.73 15.31 6.20
CA GLY A 153 -11.88 14.30 6.81
C GLY A 153 -10.48 14.27 6.21
N GLN A 154 -9.62 13.47 6.85
CA GLN A 154 -8.26 13.17 6.44
C GLN A 154 -8.00 11.67 6.55
N VAL A 155 -7.16 11.14 5.67
CA VAL A 155 -6.64 9.77 5.77
C VAL A 155 -5.59 9.70 6.86
N VAL A 156 -5.79 8.83 7.84
CA VAL A 156 -4.83 8.58 8.94
C VAL A 156 -4.18 7.22 8.87
N SER A 157 -4.77 6.28 8.13
CA SER A 157 -4.18 4.97 7.90
C SER A 157 -4.45 4.51 6.47
N LEU A 158 -3.44 3.93 5.84
CA LEU A 158 -3.56 3.15 4.62
C LEU A 158 -2.89 1.80 4.86
N ALA A 159 -3.67 0.72 4.91
CA ALA A 159 -3.13 -0.62 4.92
C ALA A 159 -3.10 -1.16 3.50
N VAL A 160 -2.01 -1.83 3.16
CA VAL A 160 -1.81 -2.50 1.88
C VAL A 160 -1.12 -3.82 2.10
N LEU A 161 -1.61 -4.85 1.43
CA LEU A 161 -1.12 -6.22 1.58
C LEU A 161 -1.02 -6.89 0.22
N ASP A 162 0.09 -7.57 0.02
CA ASP A 162 0.31 -8.45 -1.12
C ASP A 162 -0.50 -9.74 -0.96
N MET A 163 -1.46 -9.94 -1.87
CA MET A 163 -2.38 -11.06 -1.75
C MET A 163 -1.69 -12.42 -1.97
N ASP A 164 -0.58 -12.43 -2.71
CA ASP A 164 0.17 -13.62 -3.06
C ASP A 164 1.29 -13.94 -2.05
N ASP A 165 1.70 -12.96 -1.23
CA ASP A 165 2.70 -13.08 -0.19
C ASP A 165 2.29 -12.23 1.04
N PRO A 166 1.44 -12.75 1.94
CA PRO A 166 0.89 -11.96 3.05
C PRO A 166 1.95 -11.48 4.06
N ASP A 167 3.18 -11.99 4.01
CA ASP A 167 4.30 -11.46 4.79
C ASP A 167 4.78 -10.10 4.26
N ASN A 168 4.47 -9.80 3.01
CA ASN A 168 4.68 -8.51 2.39
C ASN A 168 3.45 -7.62 2.58
N ARG A 169 3.40 -6.96 3.74
CA ARG A 169 2.35 -6.00 4.11
C ARG A 169 2.95 -4.73 4.71
N VAL A 170 2.25 -3.61 4.54
CA VAL A 170 2.62 -2.34 5.17
C VAL A 170 1.37 -1.53 5.51
N VAL A 171 1.42 -0.82 6.63
CA VAL A 171 0.43 0.18 7.01
C VAL A 171 1.14 1.53 7.11
N LEU A 172 0.69 2.51 6.34
CA LEU A 172 1.16 3.88 6.40
C LEU A 172 0.23 4.66 7.33
N ALA A 173 0.75 5.12 8.46
CA ALA A 173 -0.04 5.71 9.52
C ALA A 173 0.39 7.15 9.83
N LEU A 174 -0.56 8.06 9.97
CA LEU A 174 -0.33 9.46 10.32
C LEU A 174 -0.62 9.63 11.82
N PRO A 175 0.36 9.85 12.71
CA PRO A 175 0.10 10.10 14.13
C PRO A 175 -0.48 11.51 14.36
N LYS A 176 -1.42 11.64 15.31
CA LYS A 176 -2.01 12.95 15.71
C LYS A 176 -0.99 13.88 16.36
N GLN A 177 -0.14 13.33 17.22
CA GLN A 177 0.92 14.07 17.91
C GLN A 177 2.23 13.86 17.15
N LYS A 178 3.17 14.82 17.23
CA LYS A 178 4.59 14.61 16.84
C LYS A 178 5.25 13.63 17.82
N GLU A 179 4.63 12.49 18.10
CA GLU A 179 5.32 11.38 18.73
C GLU A 179 6.52 11.08 17.86
N LEU A 180 7.69 11.34 18.46
CA LEU A 180 9.01 11.15 17.89
C LEU A 180 9.00 9.87 17.07
N PHE A 181 9.06 10.02 15.74
CA PHE A 181 9.08 8.94 14.77
C PHE A 181 9.86 7.75 15.33
N PRO A 182 9.21 6.65 15.75
CA PRO A 182 9.97 5.50 16.16
C PRO A 182 10.82 5.11 14.94
N SER A 183 12.13 5.09 15.16
CA SER A 183 13.12 4.73 14.14
C SER A 183 12.63 3.47 13.42
N ARG A 184 12.66 3.52 12.07
CA ARG A 184 12.38 2.42 11.14
C ARG A 184 12.07 1.10 11.85
N ALA A 185 10.82 0.63 11.72
CA ALA A 185 10.37 -0.71 12.08
C ALA A 185 11.53 -1.68 12.32
N LYS A 186 11.77 -2.07 13.58
CA LYS A 186 12.60 -3.24 13.87
C LYS A 186 12.06 -4.38 13.01
N GLY A 187 12.93 -5.07 12.27
CA GLY A 187 12.54 -5.98 11.17
C GLY A 187 11.32 -6.84 11.52
N GLY A 188 10.25 -6.70 10.73
CA GLY A 188 9.00 -7.45 10.88
C GLY A 188 7.77 -6.62 11.29
N ASP A 189 7.91 -5.37 11.75
CA ASP A 189 6.75 -4.51 12.03
C ASP A 189 6.13 -3.95 10.73
N PRO A 190 4.83 -4.18 10.46
CA PRO A 190 4.21 -3.68 9.23
C PRO A 190 3.89 -2.18 9.26
N VAL A 191 3.91 -1.51 10.42
CA VAL A 191 3.48 -0.12 10.54
C VAL A 191 4.63 0.86 10.29
N ALA A 192 4.44 1.81 9.39
CA ALA A 192 5.32 2.94 9.12
C ALA A 192 4.60 4.26 9.40
N PHE A 193 5.21 5.12 10.21
CA PHE A 193 4.64 6.42 10.56
C PHE A 193 5.10 7.51 9.59
N LEU A 194 4.14 8.24 9.00
CA LEU A 194 4.39 9.29 8.02
C LEU A 194 4.17 10.69 8.61
N PRO A 195 4.89 11.71 8.12
CA PRO A 195 4.82 13.06 8.68
C PRO A 195 3.56 13.84 8.28
N ASN A 196 2.85 13.42 7.22
CA ASN A 196 1.65 14.09 6.73
C ASN A 196 0.83 13.15 5.82
N GLU A 197 -0.43 13.53 5.54
CA GLU A 197 -1.36 12.80 4.66
C GLU A 197 -0.85 12.74 3.20
N ALA A 198 -0.18 13.78 2.70
CA ALA A 198 0.28 13.84 1.32
C ALA A 198 1.23 12.67 0.98
N GLU A 199 2.08 12.25 1.91
CA GLU A 199 2.96 11.09 1.74
C GLU A 199 2.18 9.76 1.65
N ILE A 200 1.07 9.62 2.38
CA ILE A 200 0.16 8.46 2.25
C ILE A 200 -0.44 8.44 0.83
N LEU A 201 -0.95 9.58 0.36
CA LEU A 201 -1.61 9.70 -0.95
C LEU A 201 -0.65 9.41 -2.10
N LYS A 202 0.56 9.95 -2.04
CA LYS A 202 1.64 9.67 -3.02
C LYS A 202 1.96 8.19 -3.08
N ALA A 203 2.16 7.55 -1.92
CA ALA A 203 2.43 6.12 -1.84
C ALA A 203 1.28 5.28 -2.43
N PHE A 204 0.02 5.64 -2.15
CA PHE A 204 -1.14 4.97 -2.75
C PHE A 204 -1.10 5.02 -4.28
N TRP A 205 -0.89 6.21 -4.87
CA TRP A 205 -0.88 6.33 -6.33
C TRP A 205 0.36 5.73 -7.00
N ALA A 206 1.51 5.73 -6.31
CA ALA A 206 2.70 5.00 -6.74
C ALA A 206 2.42 3.49 -6.82
N LEU A 207 1.68 2.95 -5.85
CA LEU A 207 1.23 1.56 -5.87
C LEU A 207 0.20 1.32 -6.98
N ALA A 208 -0.90 2.06 -6.96
CA ALA A 208 -2.05 1.88 -7.84
C ALA A 208 -1.69 2.02 -9.33
N SER A 209 -0.75 2.90 -9.69
CA SER A 209 -0.31 3.10 -11.08
C SER A 209 0.48 1.92 -11.65
N THR A 210 1.05 1.08 -10.80
CA THR A 210 1.91 -0.04 -11.22
C THR A 210 1.32 -1.41 -10.91
N CYS A 211 0.26 -1.44 -10.11
CA CYS A 211 -0.44 -2.63 -9.65
C CYS A 211 -1.44 -3.14 -10.71
N PRO A 212 -1.31 -4.38 -11.22
CA PRO A 212 -2.28 -4.94 -12.16
C PRO A 212 -3.69 -5.07 -11.60
N LEU A 213 -3.81 -5.29 -10.28
CA LEU A 213 -5.09 -5.49 -9.61
C LEU A 213 -5.04 -5.01 -8.16
N MET A 214 -5.69 -3.89 -7.90
CA MET A 214 -6.06 -3.41 -6.58
C MET A 214 -7.38 -4.09 -6.17
N VAL A 215 -7.50 -4.52 -4.92
CA VAL A 215 -8.70 -5.15 -4.36
C VAL A 215 -9.10 -4.41 -3.09
N SER A 216 -10.37 -4.08 -2.93
CA SER A 216 -10.91 -3.48 -1.71
C SER A 216 -12.25 -4.10 -1.35
N PHE A 217 -12.77 -3.75 -0.17
CA PHE A 217 -14.15 -4.02 0.21
C PHE A 217 -14.91 -2.70 0.35
N ASN A 218 -15.87 -2.43 -0.53
CA ASN A 218 -16.64 -1.18 -0.59
C ASN A 218 -15.82 0.07 -0.95
N GLY A 219 -14.56 -0.09 -1.38
CA GLY A 219 -13.69 1.03 -1.71
C GLY A 219 -14.09 1.81 -2.95
N ARG A 220 -14.97 1.27 -3.79
CA ARG A 220 -15.54 2.04 -4.92
C ARG A 220 -16.57 3.06 -4.46
N ARG A 221 -17.18 2.87 -3.29
CA ARG A 221 -18.14 3.81 -2.69
C ARG A 221 -17.51 4.72 -1.65
N PHE A 222 -16.31 4.39 -1.17
CA PHE A 222 -15.65 5.11 -0.09
C PHE A 222 -14.18 5.42 -0.41
N ASP A 223 -13.29 4.44 -0.26
CA ASP A 223 -11.83 4.61 -0.27
C ASP A 223 -11.30 5.35 -1.50
N VAL A 224 -11.64 4.86 -2.69
CA VAL A 224 -11.10 5.39 -3.95
C VAL A 224 -11.60 6.81 -4.22
N PRO A 225 -12.91 7.12 -4.14
CA PRO A 225 -13.37 8.51 -4.22
C PRO A 225 -12.75 9.41 -3.15
N PHE A 226 -12.56 8.90 -1.93
CA PHE A 226 -11.96 9.67 -0.85
C PHE A 226 -10.51 10.05 -1.19
N LEU A 227 -9.69 9.07 -1.56
CA LEU A 227 -8.31 9.24 -1.98
C LEU A 227 -8.18 10.18 -3.19
N GLN A 228 -9.07 10.08 -4.19
CA GLN A 228 -9.09 10.98 -5.34
C GLN A 228 -9.30 12.44 -4.94
N VAL A 229 -10.32 12.72 -4.12
CA VAL A 229 -10.65 14.09 -3.70
C VAL A 229 -9.57 14.64 -2.77
N ARG A 230 -9.07 13.86 -1.81
CA ARG A 230 -7.94 14.28 -0.96
C ARG A 230 -6.70 14.58 -1.79
N SER A 231 -6.39 13.76 -2.79
CA SER A 231 -5.27 14.02 -3.70
C SER A 231 -5.44 15.32 -4.47
N ALA A 232 -6.65 15.62 -4.95
CA ALA A 232 -6.95 16.88 -5.59
C ALA A 232 -6.76 18.09 -4.65
N VAL A 233 -7.13 17.97 -3.37
CA VAL A 233 -6.89 19.01 -2.34
C VAL A 233 -5.40 19.29 -2.17
N TYR A 234 -4.55 18.26 -2.23
CA TYR A 234 -3.08 18.41 -2.14
C TYR A 234 -2.38 18.69 -3.48
N GLY A 235 -3.11 18.75 -4.60
CA GLY A 235 -2.51 18.90 -5.93
C GLY A 235 -1.72 17.67 -6.40
N ILE A 236 -1.97 16.49 -5.83
CA ILE A 236 -1.30 15.24 -6.17
C ILE A 236 -2.01 14.60 -7.39
N PRO A 237 -1.27 14.24 -8.46
CA PRO A 237 -1.86 13.59 -9.63
C PRO A 237 -2.51 12.24 -9.32
N VAL A 238 -3.60 11.94 -10.04
CA VAL A 238 -4.28 10.63 -10.03
C VAL A 238 -3.96 9.92 -11.34
N PRO A 239 -2.89 9.11 -11.41
CA PRO A 239 -2.36 8.56 -12.66
C PRO A 239 -3.13 7.37 -13.23
N VAL A 240 -4.07 6.81 -12.47
CA VAL A 240 -4.81 5.58 -12.84
C VAL A 240 -6.28 5.70 -12.45
N ASP A 241 -7.16 5.27 -13.36
CA ASP A 241 -8.60 5.26 -13.11
C ASP A 241 -9.03 3.93 -12.43
N LEU A 242 -9.12 3.96 -11.10
CA LEU A 242 -9.64 2.86 -10.29
C LEU A 242 -11.19 2.81 -10.24
N LEU A 243 -11.88 3.85 -10.74
CA LEU A 243 -13.35 3.93 -10.81
C LEU A 243 -13.90 3.65 -12.21
N GLY A 244 -13.05 3.25 -13.16
CA GLY A 244 -13.43 2.91 -14.54
C GLY A 244 -14.62 1.94 -14.67
N PRO A 245 -15.11 1.66 -15.89
CA PRO A 245 -16.47 1.18 -16.16
C PRO A 245 -16.96 0.08 -15.21
N ARG A 246 -18.09 0.31 -14.52
CA ARG A 246 -18.60 -0.50 -13.39
C ARG A 246 -18.84 -2.00 -13.69
N TYR A 247 -19.03 -2.36 -14.97
CA TYR A 247 -19.35 -3.72 -15.41
C TYR A 247 -18.31 -4.35 -16.35
N SER A 248 -17.17 -3.68 -16.59
CA SER A 248 -16.13 -4.30 -17.44
C SER A 248 -15.52 -5.51 -16.73
N LYS A 249 -15.38 -6.63 -17.44
CA LYS A 249 -14.70 -7.84 -16.94
C LYS A 249 -13.21 -7.89 -17.30
N LYS A 250 -12.74 -7.06 -18.24
CA LYS A 250 -11.36 -7.08 -18.76
C LYS A 250 -10.64 -5.78 -18.45
N GLY A 251 -9.36 -5.89 -18.04
CA GLY A 251 -8.44 -4.76 -17.90
C GLY A 251 -8.76 -3.80 -16.75
N ARG A 252 -9.39 -4.27 -15.67
CA ARG A 252 -9.68 -3.44 -14.50
C ARG A 252 -8.49 -3.39 -13.54
N PRO A 253 -7.95 -2.19 -13.23
CA PRO A 253 -6.94 -2.05 -12.19
C PRO A 253 -7.53 -2.16 -10.77
N HIS A 254 -8.86 -2.21 -10.61
CA HIS A 254 -9.53 -2.28 -9.32
C HIS A 254 -10.73 -3.25 -9.32
N LEU A 255 -10.79 -4.14 -8.33
CA LEU A 255 -11.91 -5.03 -8.02
C LEU A 255 -12.43 -4.73 -6.61
N ASP A 256 -13.68 -4.30 -6.52
CA ASP A 256 -14.37 -4.10 -5.24
C ASP A 256 -15.22 -5.34 -4.91
N LEU A 257 -14.89 -6.02 -3.81
CA LEU A 257 -15.58 -7.24 -3.38
C LEU A 257 -17.00 -6.98 -2.89
N PHE A 258 -17.30 -5.78 -2.39
CA PHE A 258 -18.67 -5.41 -2.03
C PHE A 258 -19.57 -5.40 -3.27
N ASP A 259 -19.08 -4.85 -4.38
CA ASP A 259 -19.80 -4.89 -5.66
C ASP A 259 -19.96 -6.35 -6.16
N VAL A 260 -19.01 -7.25 -5.87
CA VAL A 260 -19.15 -8.68 -6.23
C VAL A 260 -20.27 -9.34 -5.43
N VAL A 261 -20.23 -9.26 -4.10
CA VAL A 261 -21.18 -9.96 -3.22
C VAL A 261 -22.60 -9.37 -3.26
N THR A 262 -22.73 -8.08 -3.60
CA THR A 262 -24.04 -7.42 -3.72
C THR A 262 -24.61 -7.41 -5.15
N ALA A 263 -23.98 -8.11 -6.08
CA ALA A 263 -24.31 -8.05 -7.51
C ALA A 263 -24.40 -6.60 -8.01
N TYR A 264 -23.36 -5.82 -7.76
CA TYR A 264 -23.21 -4.40 -8.10
C TYR A 264 -24.28 -3.50 -7.46
N GLY A 265 -24.77 -3.88 -6.28
CA GLY A 265 -25.82 -3.17 -5.55
C GLY A 265 -27.26 -3.54 -5.95
N LEU A 266 -27.45 -4.61 -6.74
CA LEU A 266 -28.78 -5.16 -7.02
C LEU A 266 -29.38 -5.84 -5.78
N MET A 267 -28.54 -6.46 -4.96
CA MET A 267 -28.98 -7.07 -3.71
C MET A 267 -29.19 -6.00 -2.63
N ARG A 268 -30.28 -6.17 -1.87
CA ARG A 268 -30.59 -5.38 -0.68
C ARG A 268 -30.26 -6.18 0.58
N GLY A 269 -29.82 -5.50 1.63
CA GLY A 269 -29.52 -6.11 2.93
C GLY A 269 -28.10 -5.80 3.41
N PRO A 270 -27.77 -6.17 4.65
CA PRO A 270 -26.43 -5.98 5.21
C PRO A 270 -25.43 -6.88 4.47
N ALA A 271 -24.37 -6.27 3.96
CA ALA A 271 -23.26 -6.94 3.30
C ALA A 271 -21.94 -6.31 3.78
N SER A 272 -21.79 -6.15 5.10
CA SER A 272 -20.52 -5.69 5.67
C SER A 272 -19.42 -6.76 5.50
N LEU A 273 -18.17 -6.35 5.66
CA LEU A 273 -17.04 -7.27 5.66
C LEU A 273 -17.21 -8.33 6.76
N ASP A 274 -17.66 -7.93 7.94
CA ASP A 274 -18.02 -8.83 9.05
C ASP A 274 -19.07 -9.88 8.65
N ALA A 275 -20.14 -9.46 7.98
CA ALA A 275 -21.19 -10.39 7.53
C ALA A 275 -20.63 -11.40 6.51
N CYS A 276 -19.75 -10.94 5.61
CA CYS A 276 -19.06 -11.81 4.68
C CYS A 276 -18.12 -12.78 5.42
N CYS A 277 -17.30 -12.31 6.35
CA CYS A 277 -16.38 -13.15 7.09
C CYS A 277 -17.12 -14.24 7.88
N HIS A 278 -18.22 -13.88 8.54
CA HIS A 278 -19.09 -14.84 9.22
C HIS A 278 -19.64 -15.90 8.24
N ALA A 279 -20.20 -15.47 7.10
CA ALA A 279 -20.80 -16.37 6.11
C ALA A 279 -19.79 -17.30 5.43
N PHE A 280 -18.58 -16.82 5.15
CA PHE A 280 -17.52 -17.57 4.46
C PHE A 280 -16.56 -18.31 5.40
N GLY A 281 -16.79 -18.24 6.72
CA GLY A 281 -15.97 -18.88 7.74
C GLY A 281 -14.53 -18.34 7.78
N ILE A 282 -14.37 -17.05 7.51
CA ILE A 282 -13.10 -16.35 7.59
C ILE A 282 -12.90 -15.93 9.06
N PRO A 283 -11.79 -16.31 9.69
CA PRO A 283 -11.52 -15.90 11.06
C PRO A 283 -11.32 -14.38 11.08
N THR A 284 -12.24 -13.66 11.73
CA THR A 284 -11.98 -12.26 12.07
C THR A 284 -11.18 -12.23 13.36
N PRO A 285 -10.09 -11.44 13.42
CA PRO A 285 -9.59 -11.01 14.71
C PRO A 285 -10.76 -10.35 15.44
N LYS A 286 -10.99 -10.69 16.71
CA LYS A 286 -11.87 -9.87 17.55
C LYS A 286 -11.19 -8.52 17.70
N ALA A 287 -11.45 -7.58 16.80
CA ALA A 287 -10.90 -6.26 16.88
C ALA A 287 -11.44 -5.58 18.14
N ALA A 288 -10.56 -4.97 18.92
CA ALA A 288 -10.96 -4.11 20.04
C ALA A 288 -11.61 -2.81 19.55
N LEU A 289 -11.37 -2.47 18.28
CA LEU A 289 -11.81 -1.26 17.59
C LEU A 289 -12.84 -1.62 16.51
N ASP A 290 -13.84 -0.76 16.33
CA ASP A 290 -14.76 -0.76 15.20
C ASP A 290 -14.67 0.61 14.52
N GLY A 291 -15.11 0.74 13.26
CA GLY A 291 -15.00 1.97 12.49
C GLY A 291 -15.59 3.21 13.17
N SER A 292 -16.60 3.07 14.05
CA SER A 292 -17.18 4.19 14.77
C SER A 292 -16.26 4.76 15.86
N LYS A 293 -15.29 3.97 16.32
CA LYS A 293 -14.33 4.34 17.37
C LYS A 293 -13.02 4.91 16.83
N VAL A 294 -12.80 4.89 15.51
CA VAL A 294 -11.54 5.34 14.88
C VAL A 294 -11.24 6.79 15.22
N ALA A 295 -12.22 7.70 15.12
CA ALA A 295 -12.04 9.11 15.48
C ALA A 295 -11.64 9.28 16.95
N GLY A 296 -12.33 8.62 17.89
CA GLY A 296 -12.00 8.70 19.31
C GLY A 296 -10.62 8.12 19.64
N ALA A 297 -10.27 6.97 19.05
CA ALA A 297 -8.95 6.37 19.22
C ALA A 297 -7.84 7.28 18.67
N TYR A 298 -8.10 7.97 17.56
CA TYR A 298 -7.16 8.93 16.99
C TYR A 298 -6.97 10.14 17.89
N GLU A 299 -8.06 10.66 18.46
CA GLU A 299 -8.04 11.77 19.40
C GLU A 299 -7.18 11.48 20.63
N GLU A 300 -7.21 10.22 21.09
CA GLU A 300 -6.42 9.68 22.21
C GLU A 300 -4.97 9.31 21.81
N GLY A 301 -4.57 9.51 20.55
CA GLY A 301 -3.22 9.18 20.07
C GLY A 301 -2.98 7.69 19.80
N ARG A 302 -4.02 6.85 19.80
CA ARG A 302 -3.93 5.39 19.60
C ARG A 302 -3.81 4.99 18.12
N ILE A 303 -2.99 5.71 17.34
CA ILE A 303 -2.83 5.49 15.89
C ILE A 303 -2.34 4.07 15.54
N ARG A 304 -1.53 3.44 16.40
CA ARG A 304 -1.07 2.07 16.17
C ARG A 304 -2.22 1.07 16.23
N GLU A 305 -3.21 1.30 17.09
CA GLU A 305 -4.40 0.45 17.19
C GLU A 305 -5.25 0.56 15.92
N ILE A 306 -5.43 1.78 15.42
CA ILE A 306 -6.10 2.04 14.13
C ILE A 306 -5.34 1.34 12.99
N ALA A 307 -4.01 1.43 12.96
CA ALA A 307 -3.21 0.79 11.93
C ALA A 307 -3.33 -0.74 11.92
N LEU A 308 -3.39 -1.37 13.10
CA LEU A 308 -3.57 -2.82 13.22
C LEU A 308 -5.00 -3.26 12.91
N TYR A 309 -5.99 -2.43 13.22
CA TYR A 309 -7.38 -2.62 12.82
C TYR A 309 -7.51 -2.60 11.29
N ASN A 310 -7.01 -1.55 10.63
CA ASN A 310 -7.00 -1.42 9.17
C ASN A 310 -6.28 -2.62 8.50
N LEU A 311 -5.15 -3.05 9.06
CA LEU A 311 -4.45 -4.23 8.55
C LEU A 311 -5.30 -5.51 8.60
N ALA A 312 -6.07 -5.70 9.68
CA ALA A 312 -6.96 -6.84 9.81
C ALA A 312 -8.08 -6.83 8.76
N ASP A 313 -8.63 -5.66 8.43
CA ASP A 313 -9.66 -5.51 7.40
C ASP A 313 -9.10 -5.82 6.00
N VAL A 314 -7.85 -5.45 5.73
CA VAL A 314 -7.14 -5.80 4.49
C VAL A 314 -6.81 -7.30 4.40
N GLU A 315 -6.46 -7.94 5.51
CA GLU A 315 -6.27 -9.40 5.60
C GLU A 315 -7.59 -10.16 5.35
N ALA A 316 -8.68 -9.71 5.99
CA ALA A 316 -10.02 -10.27 5.79
C ALA A 316 -10.52 -10.07 4.35
N THR A 317 -10.25 -8.92 3.74
CA THR A 317 -10.55 -8.62 2.33
C THR A 317 -9.82 -9.60 1.40
N ARG A 318 -8.54 -9.87 1.66
CA ARG A 318 -7.76 -10.88 0.92
C ARG A 318 -8.39 -12.27 1.04
N ASP A 319 -8.69 -12.70 2.26
CA ASP A 319 -9.22 -14.05 2.50
C ASP A 319 -10.59 -14.22 1.84
N LEU A 320 -11.42 -13.17 1.85
CA LEU A 320 -12.67 -13.13 1.12
C LEU A 320 -12.44 -13.24 -0.38
N TYR A 321 -11.49 -12.50 -0.95
CA TYR A 321 -11.15 -12.64 -2.36
C TYR A 321 -10.86 -14.10 -2.74
N PHE A 322 -10.03 -14.81 -1.96
CA PHE A 322 -9.69 -16.20 -2.28
C PHE A 322 -10.87 -17.17 -2.16
N LYS A 323 -11.83 -16.91 -1.27
CA LYS A 323 -13.11 -17.66 -1.23
C LYS A 323 -13.93 -17.42 -2.50
N LEU A 324 -13.91 -16.21 -3.03
CA LEU A 324 -14.67 -15.80 -4.21
C LEU A 324 -13.95 -16.14 -5.53
N GLU A 325 -12.62 -16.29 -5.52
CA GLU A 325 -11.80 -16.45 -6.72
C GLU A 325 -12.23 -17.65 -7.58
N SER A 326 -12.47 -18.79 -6.92
CA SER A 326 -12.87 -20.05 -7.57
C SER A 326 -14.37 -20.17 -7.85
N THR A 327 -15.19 -19.20 -7.39
CA THR A 327 -16.66 -19.32 -7.42
C THR A 327 -17.31 -18.18 -8.21
N LEU A 328 -17.16 -16.93 -7.76
CA LEU A 328 -17.81 -15.76 -8.35
C LEU A 328 -16.90 -14.97 -9.31
N LEU A 329 -15.58 -15.09 -9.17
CA LEU A 329 -14.61 -14.32 -9.95
C LEU A 329 -14.01 -15.11 -11.12
N LEU A 330 -14.64 -16.21 -11.55
CA LEU A 330 -14.18 -17.14 -12.59
C LEU A 330 -13.42 -16.39 -13.69
N ARG A 331 -12.10 -16.60 -13.73
CA ARG A 331 -11.26 -16.10 -14.81
C ARG A 331 -11.67 -16.85 -16.06
N ASP A 332 -12.01 -16.14 -17.12
CA ASP A 332 -12.15 -16.74 -18.44
C ASP A 332 -10.85 -17.53 -18.71
N SER A 333 -10.97 -18.85 -18.79
CA SER A 333 -9.89 -19.78 -19.18
C SER A 333 -9.35 -19.46 -20.56
#